data_AF-A0A396GEK5-F1
#
_entry.id   AF-A0A396GEK5-F1
#
_cell.length_a   1.000
_cell.length_b   1.000
_cell.length_c   1.000
_cell.angle_alpha   90.00
_cell.angle_beta   90.00
_cell.angle_gamma   90.00
#
_symmetry.space_group_name_H-M   'P 1'
#
loop_
_entity.id
_entity.type
_entity.pdbx_description
1 polymer ?
#
loop_
_entity_poly.entity_id
_entity_poly.type
_entity_poly.pdbx_seq_one_letter_code
_entity_poly.pdbx_strand_id
1 'polypeptide(L)'
;MKTPLPLLFIFTILGSFLHARPETDSCTGNLTLKAPIPFDTTNLHCLSVWDAQGFILRYVQTSANIWSFILSTPDTNSYIAMGFSASGSMVGSSAIVGWVASRGASGGIKQYYLGGFTPNQVVPDKGNLQVIGNSTFITLQSSRLYMVFQLETTVLLSWLILATGSTGLFPAAPNYALTKHLDKFSTRIDYSKG
;
A
#
# COMPACT_ATOMS: atom_id res chain seq x y z
N MET A 1 6.33 -74.54 -2.73
CA MET A 1 7.22 -73.52 -2.15
C MET A 1 6.46 -72.20 -2.12
N LYS A 2 6.11 -71.69 -0.94
CA LYS A 2 5.44 -70.39 -0.75
C LYS A 2 6.51 -69.38 -0.33
N THR A 3 6.74 -68.37 -1.15
CA THR A 3 7.62 -67.23 -0.88
C THR A 3 6.92 -66.22 0.05
N PRO A 4 7.56 -65.72 1.10
CA PRO A 4 6.99 -64.68 1.95
C PRO A 4 7.29 -63.29 1.39
N LEU A 5 6.28 -62.42 1.43
CA LEU A 5 6.32 -61.01 1.03
C LEU A 5 6.96 -60.17 2.16
N PRO A 6 7.88 -59.22 1.88
CA PRO A 6 8.51 -58.43 2.93
C PRO A 6 7.64 -57.25 3.34
N LEU A 7 7.50 -57.04 4.65
CA LEU A 7 6.83 -55.87 5.25
C LEU A 7 7.75 -54.64 5.16
N LEU A 8 7.30 -53.57 4.52
CA LEU A 8 7.99 -52.28 4.47
C LEU A 8 7.53 -51.41 5.65
N PHE A 9 8.41 -51.10 6.60
CA PHE A 9 8.15 -50.13 7.67
C PHE A 9 8.50 -48.71 7.18
N ILE A 10 7.51 -47.83 7.10
CA ILE A 10 7.69 -46.42 6.73
C ILE A 10 7.73 -45.60 8.03
N PHE A 11 8.89 -45.07 8.38
CA PHE A 11 9.04 -44.13 9.50
C PHE A 11 8.68 -42.72 9.02
N THR A 12 7.50 -42.22 9.40
CA THR A 12 7.12 -40.81 9.23
C THR A 12 7.76 -39.96 10.34
N ILE A 13 8.82 -39.22 9.99
CA ILE A 13 9.42 -38.22 10.88
C ILE A 13 8.55 -36.96 10.83
N LEU A 14 7.76 -36.73 11.89
CA LEU A 14 6.94 -35.53 12.05
C LEU A 14 7.84 -34.38 12.53
N GLY A 15 8.46 -33.67 11.59
CA GLY A 15 9.24 -32.46 11.88
C GLY A 15 8.32 -31.28 12.20
N SER A 16 8.30 -30.84 13.45
CA SER A 16 7.63 -29.61 13.88
C SER A 16 8.40 -28.39 13.38
N PHE A 17 8.05 -27.88 12.19
CA PHE A 17 8.53 -26.58 11.75
C PHE A 17 7.85 -25.48 12.58
N LEU A 18 8.54 -24.97 13.58
CA LEU A 18 8.20 -23.70 14.22
C LEU A 18 8.38 -22.58 13.18
N HIS A 19 7.34 -22.31 12.40
CA HIS A 19 7.28 -21.10 11.58
C HIS A 19 7.07 -19.92 12.52
N ALA A 20 8.10 -19.07 12.67
CA ALA A 20 7.92 -17.75 13.24
C ALA A 20 6.80 -17.05 12.45
N ARG A 21 5.68 -16.73 13.11
CA ARG A 21 4.59 -16.00 12.46
C ARG A 21 5.14 -14.64 12.04
N PRO A 22 5.02 -14.23 10.77
CA PRO A 22 5.30 -12.86 10.40
C PRO A 22 4.42 -11.95 11.26
N GLU A 23 5.01 -10.91 11.84
CA GLU A 23 4.29 -9.89 12.59
C GLU A 23 3.26 -9.25 11.64
N THR A 24 1.99 -9.57 11.82
CA THR A 24 0.92 -9.04 10.98
C THR A 24 0.61 -7.63 11.42
N ASP A 25 1.02 -6.65 10.59
CA ASP A 25 0.64 -5.26 10.76
C ASP A 25 -0.87 -5.13 10.99
N SER A 26 -1.26 -4.38 12.02
CA SER A 26 -2.65 -4.24 12.45
C SER A 26 -2.86 -2.93 13.22
N CYS A 27 -4.11 -2.49 13.34
CA CYS A 27 -4.45 -1.32 14.17
C CYS A 27 -4.40 -1.58 15.68
N THR A 28 -4.23 -2.83 16.10
CA THR A 28 -4.06 -3.22 17.51
C THR A 28 -2.60 -3.25 17.95
N GLY A 29 -1.65 -3.20 17.00
CA GLY A 29 -0.22 -3.24 17.27
C GLY A 29 0.45 -1.87 17.08
N ASN A 30 1.60 -1.70 17.72
CA ASN A 30 2.44 -0.52 17.50
C ASN A 30 3.09 -0.58 16.11
N LEU A 31 3.16 0.57 15.43
CA LEU A 31 3.87 0.67 14.17
C LEU A 31 5.39 0.59 14.40
N THR A 32 6.03 -0.48 13.92
CA THR A 32 7.47 -0.73 14.04
C THR A 32 8.15 -0.67 12.67
N LEU A 33 8.23 0.53 12.06
CA LEU A 33 8.89 0.70 10.76
C LEU A 33 10.38 1.05 10.93
N LYS A 34 11.27 0.34 10.24
CA LYS A 34 12.73 0.62 10.27
C LYS A 34 13.16 1.81 9.41
N ALA A 35 12.27 2.32 8.56
CA ALA A 35 12.52 3.48 7.71
C ALA A 35 12.31 4.79 8.50
N PRO A 36 13.11 5.85 8.24
CA PRO A 36 12.93 7.14 8.89
C PRO A 36 11.60 7.76 8.42
N ILE A 37 10.62 7.83 9.32
CA ILE A 37 9.34 8.51 9.07
C ILE A 37 9.52 10.01 9.34
N PRO A 38 9.15 10.91 8.42
CA PRO A 38 9.42 12.35 8.55
C PRO A 38 8.48 13.07 9.53
N PHE A 39 7.72 12.35 10.35
CA PHE A 39 6.75 12.89 11.31
C PHE A 39 6.58 11.97 12.53
N ASP A 40 6.03 12.53 13.61
CA ASP A 40 5.70 11.79 14.83
C ASP A 40 4.57 10.78 14.57
N THR A 41 4.81 9.52 14.93
CA THR A 41 3.88 8.40 14.74
C THR A 41 3.11 8.01 16.00
N THR A 42 3.29 8.73 17.11
CA THR A 42 2.76 8.34 18.42
C THR A 42 1.23 8.34 18.47
N ASN A 43 0.59 9.30 17.80
CA ASN A 43 -0.87 9.51 17.84
C ASN A 43 -1.54 9.26 16.48
N LEU A 44 -1.06 8.26 15.74
CA LEU A 44 -1.69 7.89 14.47
C LEU A 44 -3.06 7.24 14.71
N HIS A 45 -4.08 7.81 14.10
CA HIS A 45 -5.35 7.12 13.88
C HIS A 45 -5.11 5.94 12.95
N CYS A 46 -5.81 4.83 13.15
CA CYS A 46 -5.63 3.62 12.35
C CYS A 46 -6.97 3.01 11.95
N LEU A 47 -7.12 2.72 10.66
CA LEU A 47 -8.31 2.12 10.07
C LEU A 47 -7.91 0.98 9.13
N SER A 48 -8.62 -0.14 9.22
CA SER A 48 -8.62 -1.12 8.13
C SER A 48 -9.57 -0.61 7.04
N VAL A 49 -9.00 -0.18 5.91
CA VAL A 49 -9.74 0.53 4.85
C VAL A 49 -10.11 -0.38 3.69
N TRP A 50 -9.49 -1.56 3.58
CA TRP A 50 -9.86 -2.59 2.62
C TRP A 50 -9.42 -3.98 3.10
N ASP A 51 -10.29 -4.63 3.88
CA ASP A 51 -9.97 -5.91 4.54
C ASP A 51 -9.58 -7.02 3.56
N ALA A 52 -10.28 -7.13 2.43
CA ALA A 52 -10.06 -8.17 1.43
C ALA A 52 -8.64 -8.13 0.82
N GLN A 53 -8.00 -6.95 0.78
CA GLN A 53 -6.62 -6.77 0.32
C GLN A 53 -5.67 -6.37 1.46
N GLY A 54 -6.15 -6.44 2.72
CA GLY A 54 -5.37 -6.13 3.92
C GLY A 54 -4.82 -4.70 3.98
N PHE A 55 -5.50 -3.71 3.38
CA PHE A 55 -5.04 -2.32 3.46
C PHE A 55 -5.35 -1.71 4.82
N ILE A 56 -4.32 -1.14 5.43
CA ILE A 56 -4.41 -0.38 6.67
C ILE A 56 -3.97 1.05 6.38
N LEU A 57 -4.84 2.00 6.70
CA LEU A 57 -4.54 3.41 6.65
C LEU A 57 -4.24 3.91 8.06
N ARG A 58 -3.08 4.53 8.23
CA ARG A 58 -2.77 5.34 9.40
C ARG A 58 -2.65 6.80 9.00
N TYR A 59 -3.19 7.69 9.80
CA TYR A 59 -3.14 9.11 9.51
C TYR A 59 -3.15 9.96 10.78
N VAL A 60 -2.63 11.17 10.68
CA VAL A 60 -2.74 12.21 11.71
C VAL A 60 -2.63 13.57 11.06
N GLN A 61 -3.31 14.56 11.62
CA GLN A 61 -3.09 15.96 11.28
C GLN A 61 -1.97 16.51 12.18
N THR A 62 -0.75 16.66 11.64
CA THR A 62 0.42 17.09 12.42
C THR A 62 0.45 18.60 12.68
N SER A 63 -0.24 19.38 11.85
CA SER A 63 -0.48 20.81 12.05
C SER A 63 -1.80 21.22 11.36
N ALA A 64 -2.26 22.46 11.53
CA ALA A 64 -3.54 22.94 11.01
C ALA A 64 -3.79 22.66 9.50
N ASN A 65 -2.74 22.50 8.71
CA ASN A 65 -2.81 22.21 7.28
C ASN A 65 -1.94 21.03 6.83
N ILE A 66 -1.27 20.29 7.73
CA ILE A 66 -0.43 19.15 7.33
C ILE A 66 -1.08 17.86 7.77
N TRP A 67 -1.37 17.00 6.80
CA TRP A 67 -1.86 15.65 6.99
C TRP A 67 -0.79 14.64 6.63
N SER A 68 -0.51 13.73 7.56
CA SER A 68 0.47 12.67 7.40
C SER A 68 -0.24 11.33 7.21
N PHE A 69 0.21 10.54 6.24
CA PHE A 69 -0.40 9.26 5.90
C PHE A 69 0.63 8.13 5.84
N ILE A 70 0.22 6.96 6.28
CA ILE A 70 0.91 5.68 6.07
C ILE A 70 -0.14 4.69 5.59
N LEU A 71 -0.05 4.28 4.32
CA LEU A 71 -0.86 3.20 3.77
C LEU A 71 -0.03 1.93 3.69
N SER A 72 -0.51 0.84 4.28
CA SER A 72 0.18 -0.45 4.22
C SER A 72 -0.71 -1.56 3.69
N THR A 73 -0.13 -2.53 2.98
CA THR A 73 -0.81 -3.71 2.42
C THR A 73 0.20 -4.82 2.13
N PRO A 74 -0.17 -6.12 2.16
CA PRO A 74 0.75 -7.19 1.81
C PRO A 74 1.37 -6.97 0.43
N ASP A 75 2.65 -7.31 0.28
CA ASP A 75 3.34 -7.18 -1.01
C ASP A 75 2.83 -8.24 -1.99
N THR A 76 2.20 -7.76 -3.06
CA THR A 76 1.69 -8.58 -4.17
C THR A 76 2.57 -8.45 -5.42
N ASN A 77 3.79 -7.92 -5.26
CA ASN A 77 4.72 -7.58 -6.34
C ASN A 77 4.03 -6.68 -7.39
N SER A 78 3.34 -5.65 -6.94
CA SER A 78 2.61 -4.69 -7.76
C SER A 78 2.75 -3.27 -7.21
N TYR A 79 2.30 -2.26 -7.95
CA TYR A 79 2.13 -0.92 -7.37
C TYR A 79 0.89 -0.88 -6.47
N ILE A 80 0.86 0.05 -5.52
CA ILE A 80 -0.31 0.36 -4.71
C ILE A 80 -0.68 1.84 -4.88
N ALA A 81 -1.97 2.16 -4.80
CA ALA A 81 -2.46 3.51 -5.02
C ALA A 81 -3.42 3.95 -3.91
N MET A 82 -3.33 5.22 -3.55
CA MET A 82 -4.29 5.93 -2.72
C MET A 82 -4.71 7.21 -3.44
N GLY A 83 -5.97 7.29 -3.83
CA GLY A 83 -6.57 8.45 -4.46
C GLY A 83 -7.52 9.20 -3.54
N PHE A 84 -7.53 10.52 -3.69
CA PHE A 84 -8.47 11.42 -3.05
C PHE A 84 -9.47 11.88 -4.11
N SER A 85 -10.75 11.64 -3.84
CA SER A 85 -11.83 11.83 -4.79
C SER A 85 -12.90 12.75 -4.24
N ALA A 86 -13.55 13.53 -5.09
CA ALA A 86 -14.75 14.28 -4.70
C ALA A 86 -16.00 13.37 -4.65
N SER A 87 -16.02 12.30 -5.44
CA SER A 87 -17.22 11.47 -5.69
C SER A 87 -17.01 9.98 -5.41
N GLY A 88 -15.82 9.57 -4.96
CA GLY A 88 -15.45 8.16 -4.83
C GLY A 88 -15.17 7.46 -6.17
N SER A 89 -15.09 8.22 -7.26
CA SER A 89 -14.80 7.72 -8.61
C SER A 89 -13.37 8.03 -9.03
N MET A 90 -12.82 7.20 -9.92
CA MET A 90 -11.47 7.38 -10.46
C MET A 90 -11.34 8.70 -11.23
N VAL A 91 -12.22 8.95 -12.20
CA VAL A 91 -12.12 10.09 -13.12
C VAL A 91 -12.25 11.41 -12.38
N GLY A 92 -11.29 12.31 -12.59
CA GLY A 92 -11.21 13.63 -11.94
C GLY A 92 -10.52 13.63 -10.58
N SER A 93 -10.02 12.48 -10.11
CA SER A 93 -9.32 12.36 -8.82
C SER A 93 -7.81 12.55 -8.97
N SER A 94 -7.12 12.73 -7.84
CA SER A 94 -5.66 12.68 -7.76
C SER A 94 -5.22 11.56 -6.85
N ALA A 95 -4.11 10.90 -7.14
CA ALA A 95 -3.62 9.77 -6.37
C ALA A 95 -2.11 9.81 -6.12
N ILE A 96 -1.69 9.28 -4.97
CA ILE A 96 -0.31 8.89 -4.71
C ILE A 96 -0.19 7.40 -5.02
N VAL A 97 0.77 7.05 -5.85
CA VAL A 97 1.04 5.67 -6.27
C VAL A 97 2.47 5.34 -5.93
N GLY A 98 2.66 4.20 -5.26
CA GLY A 98 3.97 3.74 -4.82
C GLY A 98 4.23 2.30 -5.26
N TRP A 99 5.49 1.99 -5.56
CA TRP A 99 5.93 0.64 -5.89
C TRP A 99 7.35 0.38 -5.40
N VAL A 100 7.64 -0.88 -5.10
CA VAL A 100 8.98 -1.40 -4.87
C VAL A 100 9.20 -2.52 -5.87
N ALA A 101 10.05 -2.31 -6.89
CA ALA A 101 10.34 -3.38 -7.83
C ALA A 101 11.24 -4.43 -7.17
N SER A 102 10.90 -5.70 -7.35
CA SER A 102 11.70 -6.84 -6.88
C SER A 102 13.18 -6.72 -7.28
N ARG A 103 14.08 -7.09 -6.35
CA ARG A 103 15.56 -7.23 -6.54
C ARG A 103 16.37 -5.94 -6.63
N GLY A 104 16.01 -4.90 -5.86
CA GLY A 104 16.86 -3.71 -5.69
C GLY A 104 16.97 -2.82 -6.94
N ALA A 105 16.10 -3.03 -7.94
CA ALA A 105 16.21 -2.42 -9.26
C ALA A 105 15.64 -1.00 -9.35
N SER A 106 14.70 -0.61 -8.47
CA SER A 106 14.20 0.75 -8.24
C SER A 106 12.83 0.67 -7.57
N GLY A 107 12.58 1.53 -6.59
CA GLY A 107 11.23 1.84 -6.11
C GLY A 107 10.87 3.25 -6.54
N GLY A 108 9.60 3.59 -6.46
CA GLY A 108 9.15 4.94 -6.74
C GLY A 108 7.85 5.27 -6.05
N ILE A 109 7.66 6.55 -5.80
CA ILE A 109 6.40 7.13 -5.35
C ILE A 109 6.14 8.37 -6.19
N LYS A 110 4.95 8.48 -6.75
CA LYS A 110 4.55 9.58 -7.63
C LYS A 110 3.09 9.94 -7.43
N GLN A 111 2.80 11.23 -7.61
CA GLN A 111 1.44 11.70 -7.77
C GLN A 111 0.95 11.43 -9.21
N TYR A 112 -0.33 11.13 -9.38
CA TYR A 112 -1.00 11.00 -10.67
C TYR A 112 -2.32 11.76 -10.68
N TYR A 113 -2.64 12.36 -11.82
CA TYR A 113 -3.98 12.83 -12.14
C TYR A 113 -4.73 11.73 -12.87
N LEU A 114 -5.93 11.38 -12.40
CA LEU A 114 -6.75 10.32 -12.95
C LEU A 114 -7.82 10.92 -13.88
N GLY A 115 -7.42 11.37 -15.06
CA GLY A 115 -8.28 12.08 -16.00
C GLY A 115 -9.25 11.21 -16.80
N GLY A 116 -9.09 9.89 -16.74
CA GLY A 116 -9.90 8.95 -17.52
C GLY A 116 -9.53 7.49 -17.25
N PHE A 117 -10.12 6.57 -18.01
CA PHE A 117 -9.93 5.13 -17.82
C PHE A 117 -8.81 4.52 -18.68
N THR A 118 -8.27 5.28 -19.62
CA THR A 118 -7.16 4.84 -20.47
C THR A 118 -5.81 5.30 -19.91
N PRO A 119 -4.72 4.52 -20.09
CA PRO A 119 -3.42 4.85 -19.50
C PRO A 119 -2.89 6.25 -19.84
N ASN A 120 -3.14 6.76 -21.04
CA ASN A 120 -2.73 8.10 -21.47
C ASN A 120 -3.50 9.24 -20.79
N GLN A 121 -4.62 8.95 -20.11
CA GLN A 121 -5.38 9.91 -19.31
C GLN A 121 -5.02 9.81 -17.82
N VAL A 122 -4.14 8.88 -17.44
CA VAL A 122 -3.57 8.74 -16.09
C VAL A 122 -2.18 9.35 -16.10
N VAL A 123 -2.09 10.61 -15.71
CA VAL A 123 -0.93 11.45 -16.00
C VAL A 123 -0.03 11.54 -14.76
N PRO A 124 1.22 11.06 -14.82
CA PRO A 124 2.17 11.19 -13.70
C PRO A 124 2.54 12.66 -13.45
N ASP A 125 2.94 12.95 -12.22
CA ASP A 125 3.42 14.25 -11.76
C ASP A 125 2.39 15.40 -11.98
N LYS A 126 1.11 15.03 -12.07
CA LYS A 126 -0.05 15.92 -12.18
C LYS A 126 -1.09 15.58 -11.12
N GLY A 127 -2.01 16.50 -10.88
CA GLY A 127 -3.04 16.37 -9.86
C GLY A 127 -3.15 17.65 -9.04
N ASN A 128 -3.96 17.60 -7.99
CA ASN A 128 -4.21 18.72 -7.09
C ASN A 128 -3.78 18.46 -5.65
N LEU A 129 -3.08 17.36 -5.35
CA LEU A 129 -2.51 17.15 -4.02
C LEU A 129 -1.24 17.97 -3.89
N GLN A 130 -1.17 18.80 -2.84
CA GLN A 130 0.04 19.52 -2.48
C GLN A 130 0.90 18.59 -1.62
N VAL A 131 1.77 17.82 -2.27
CA VAL A 131 2.68 16.89 -1.59
C VAL A 131 3.84 17.68 -1.00
N ILE A 132 4.12 17.51 0.29
CA ILE A 132 5.25 18.17 0.94
C ILE A 132 6.56 17.55 0.43
N GLY A 133 7.50 18.38 0.01
CA GLY A 133 8.81 17.94 -0.48
C GLY A 133 9.57 17.12 0.56
N ASN A 134 10.25 16.05 0.12
CA ASN A 134 10.98 15.11 0.98
C ASN A 134 10.15 14.40 2.06
N SER A 135 8.81 14.45 1.98
CA SER A 135 7.91 13.75 2.91
C SER A 135 7.48 12.36 2.43
N THR A 136 7.85 11.99 1.20
CA THR A 136 7.35 10.80 0.52
C THR A 136 8.39 9.69 0.45
N PHE A 137 8.00 8.47 0.82
CA PHE A 137 8.77 7.27 0.50
C PHE A 137 7.87 6.03 0.43
N ILE A 138 8.39 4.97 -0.16
CA ILE A 138 7.80 3.64 -0.07
C ILE A 138 8.88 2.63 0.33
N THR A 139 8.53 1.70 1.20
CA THR A 139 9.43 0.62 1.61
C THR A 139 8.70 -0.71 1.72
N LEU A 140 9.46 -1.79 1.61
CA LEU A 140 9.01 -3.17 1.84
C LEU A 140 9.65 -3.67 3.14
N GLN A 141 8.83 -4.03 4.11
CA GLN A 141 9.27 -4.62 5.37
C GLN A 141 8.39 -5.80 5.71
N SER A 142 8.99 -6.95 6.04
CA SER A 142 8.26 -8.16 6.47
C SER A 142 7.12 -8.55 5.51
N SER A 143 7.37 -8.49 4.20
CA SER A 143 6.39 -8.78 3.13
C SER A 143 5.18 -7.84 3.09
N ARG A 144 5.32 -6.61 3.59
CA ARG A 144 4.30 -5.56 3.53
C ARG A 144 4.89 -4.26 3.00
N LEU A 145 4.16 -3.65 2.08
CA LEU A 145 4.48 -2.32 1.56
C LEU A 145 4.00 -1.26 2.55
N TYR A 146 4.78 -0.20 2.70
CA TYR A 146 4.42 0.99 3.48
C TYR A 146 4.66 2.21 2.59
N MET A 147 3.58 2.84 2.14
CA MET A 147 3.59 4.09 1.38
C MET A 147 3.33 5.25 2.34
N VAL A 148 4.32 6.12 2.48
CA VAL A 148 4.32 7.23 3.43
C VAL A 148 4.41 8.54 2.66
N PHE A 149 3.58 9.50 3.03
CA PHE A 149 3.57 10.84 2.42
C PHE A 149 2.87 11.85 3.34
N GLN A 150 3.17 13.14 3.15
CA GLN A 150 2.42 14.23 3.77
C GLN A 150 1.79 15.13 2.70
N LEU A 151 0.59 15.62 2.99
CA LEU A 151 -0.14 16.59 2.17
C LEU A 151 -0.33 17.89 2.94
N GLU A 152 -0.14 19.01 2.25
CA GLU A 152 -0.51 20.33 2.73
C GLU A 152 -1.93 20.69 2.25
N THR A 153 -2.93 20.56 3.11
CA THR A 153 -4.31 20.94 2.82
C THR A 153 -5.10 21.31 4.06
N THR A 154 -5.96 22.31 3.94
CA THR A 154 -6.96 22.67 4.96
C THR A 154 -8.26 21.88 4.82
N VAL A 155 -8.49 21.24 3.66
CA VAL A 155 -9.68 20.44 3.39
C VAL A 155 -9.25 19.09 2.81
N LEU A 156 -9.45 18.03 3.59
CA LEU A 156 -9.18 16.68 3.16
C LEU A 156 -10.43 16.03 2.59
N LEU A 157 -10.34 15.49 1.38
CA LEU A 157 -11.48 14.82 0.73
C LEU A 157 -11.78 13.51 1.45
N SER A 158 -13.05 13.30 1.81
CA SER A 158 -13.48 12.11 2.56
C SER A 158 -13.50 10.83 1.72
N TRP A 159 -13.65 10.93 0.39
CA TRP A 159 -13.63 9.75 -0.46
C TRP A 159 -12.21 9.35 -0.79
N LEU A 160 -11.84 8.15 -0.36
CA LEU A 160 -10.63 7.48 -0.77
C LEU A 160 -10.93 6.42 -1.80
N ILE A 161 -10.09 6.34 -2.81
CA ILE A 161 -10.05 5.24 -3.76
C ILE A 161 -8.71 4.53 -3.62
N LEU A 162 -8.74 3.20 -3.57
CA LEU A 162 -7.58 2.35 -3.39
C LEU A 162 -7.46 1.43 -4.59
N ALA A 163 -6.23 1.08 -4.97
CA ALA A 163 -6.02 0.11 -6.04
C ALA A 163 -4.71 -0.65 -5.88
N THR A 164 -4.69 -1.87 -6.42
CA THR A 164 -3.49 -2.70 -6.59
C THR A 164 -3.17 -2.85 -8.07
N GLY A 165 -1.90 -2.76 -8.43
CA GLY A 165 -1.45 -2.88 -9.81
C GLY A 165 -1.50 -4.30 -10.34
N SER A 166 -1.22 -4.45 -11.63
CA SER A 166 -0.95 -5.76 -12.21
C SER A 166 0.38 -6.32 -11.67
N THR A 167 0.41 -7.59 -11.29
CA THR A 167 1.61 -8.24 -10.74
C THR A 167 2.78 -8.19 -11.71
N GLY A 168 3.95 -7.78 -11.21
CA GLY A 168 5.21 -7.69 -11.95
C GLY A 168 5.31 -6.51 -12.92
N LEU A 169 4.27 -5.67 -13.03
CA LEU A 169 4.24 -4.53 -13.93
C LEU A 169 4.34 -3.24 -13.12
N PHE A 170 5.51 -2.61 -13.21
CA PHE A 170 5.83 -1.39 -12.47
C PHE A 170 5.97 -0.18 -13.41
N PRO A 171 5.63 1.03 -12.94
CA PRO A 171 5.93 2.26 -13.66
C PRO A 171 7.44 2.41 -13.82
N ALA A 172 7.90 2.78 -15.01
CA ALA A 172 9.32 2.93 -15.33
C ALA A 172 9.60 4.19 -16.13
N ALA A 173 10.84 4.69 -16.04
CA ALA A 173 11.29 5.81 -16.85
C ALA A 173 11.22 5.49 -18.36
N PRO A 174 10.99 6.51 -19.22
CA PRO A 174 10.87 7.92 -18.88
C PRO A 174 9.44 8.36 -18.53
N ASN A 175 8.42 7.57 -18.88
CA ASN A 175 7.03 8.02 -18.88
C ASN A 175 6.25 7.66 -17.62
N TYR A 176 6.70 6.69 -16.82
CA TYR A 176 6.02 6.24 -15.60
C TYR A 176 4.52 5.94 -15.80
N ALA A 177 4.13 5.44 -16.97
CA ALA A 177 2.73 5.12 -17.24
C ALA A 177 2.25 3.97 -16.35
N LEU A 178 1.02 4.07 -15.84
CA LEU A 178 0.40 2.98 -15.09
C LEU A 178 -0.27 1.99 -16.05
N THR A 179 -0.08 0.71 -15.77
CA THR A 179 -0.97 -0.33 -16.31
C THR A 179 -2.32 -0.28 -15.59
N LYS A 180 -3.33 -0.95 -16.14
CA LYS A 180 -4.63 -1.06 -15.45
C LYS A 180 -4.44 -1.79 -14.12
N HIS A 181 -5.05 -1.26 -13.06
CA HIS A 181 -5.08 -1.91 -11.75
C HIS A 181 -5.79 -3.27 -11.84
N LEU A 182 -5.33 -4.24 -11.05
CA LEU A 182 -5.95 -5.56 -10.96
C LEU A 182 -7.26 -5.49 -10.16
N ASP A 183 -7.24 -4.77 -9.04
CA ASP A 183 -8.39 -4.60 -8.16
C ASP A 183 -8.47 -3.16 -7.64
N LYS A 184 -9.67 -2.75 -7.20
CA LYS A 184 -9.93 -1.40 -6.68
C LYS A 184 -11.01 -1.40 -5.60
N PHE A 185 -10.95 -0.40 -4.73
CA PHE A 185 -11.96 -0.15 -3.71
C PHE A 185 -12.21 1.34 -3.53
N SER A 186 -13.41 1.73 -3.11
CA SER A 186 -13.77 3.10 -2.81
C SER A 186 -14.48 3.14 -1.47
N THR A 187 -14.04 4.04 -0.58
CA THR A 187 -14.59 4.16 0.77
C THR A 187 -14.58 5.60 1.23
N ARG A 188 -15.44 5.90 2.20
CA ARG A 188 -15.53 7.21 2.82
C ARG A 188 -14.90 7.18 4.20
N ILE A 189 -13.96 8.07 4.45
CA ILE A 189 -13.28 8.26 5.72
C ILE A 189 -13.86 9.48 6.44
N ASP A 190 -14.12 9.30 7.73
CA ASP A 190 -14.43 10.38 8.65
C ASP A 190 -13.19 10.68 9.49
N TYR A 191 -12.42 11.67 9.07
CA TYR A 191 -11.16 12.05 9.71
C TYR A 191 -11.34 12.66 11.11
N SER A 192 -12.59 12.94 11.54
CA SER A 192 -12.89 13.47 12.87
C SER A 192 -13.06 12.37 13.94
N LYS A 193 -13.22 11.11 13.51
CA LYS A 193 -13.46 9.95 14.39
C LYS A 193 -12.21 9.12 14.65
N GLY A 194 -11.05 9.67 14.30
CA GLY A 194 -9.77 9.08 14.63
C GLY A 194 -9.50 9.11 16.12
#